data_AF-A0A966QBI4-F1
#
_entry.id   AF-A0A966QBI4-F1
#
_cell.length_a   1.000
_cell.length_b   1.000
_cell.length_c   1.000
_cell.angle_alpha   90.00
_cell.angle_beta   90.00
_cell.angle_gamma   90.00
#
_symmetry.space_group_name_H-M   'P 1'
#
loop_
_entity.id
_entity.type
_entity.pdbx_description
1 polymer ?
#
loop_
_entity_poly.entity_id
_entity_poly.type
_entity_poly.pdbx_seq_one_letter_code
_entity_poly.pdbx_strand_id
1 'polypeptide(L)' 'MPYEPGSPQCRVLIDCKNQIESMLLALERIENSQHIRDQLVAVHNQLEGLHALHRKVPA' A
#
# COMPACT_ATOMS: atom_id res chain seq x y z
N MET A 1 11.38 19.10 -3.66
CA MET A 1 10.08 18.98 -4.37
C MET A 1 8.99 19.29 -3.36
N PRO A 2 8.18 20.34 -3.59
CA PRO A 2 7.14 20.69 -2.65
C PRO A 2 6.06 19.61 -2.69
N TYR A 3 5.73 19.08 -1.52
CA TYR A 3 4.74 18.03 -1.30
C TYR A 3 3.36 18.65 -1.53
N GLU A 4 2.88 18.64 -2.79
CA GLU A 4 1.46 18.92 -3.02
C GLU A 4 0.67 17.78 -2.39
N PRO A 5 -0.35 18.07 -1.58
CA PRO A 5 -1.15 17.04 -0.95
C PRO A 5 -1.77 16.23 -2.09
N GLY A 6 -1.25 15.01 -2.32
CA GLY A 6 -1.69 14.15 -3.39
C GLY A 6 -3.21 14.10 -3.44
N SER A 7 -3.74 13.97 -4.66
CA SER A 7 -5.17 13.86 -4.93
C SER A 7 -5.88 12.96 -3.89
N PRO A 8 -7.18 13.13 -3.62
CA PRO A 8 -7.92 12.29 -2.68
C PRO A 8 -7.64 10.79 -2.87
N GLN A 9 -7.44 10.36 -4.12
CA GLN A 9 -7.05 9.00 -4.48
C GLN A 9 -5.66 8.62 -3.96
N CYS A 10 -4.64 9.47 -4.08
CA CYS A 10 -3.31 9.22 -3.52
C CYS A 10 -3.35 9.04 -2.00
N ARG A 11 -4.18 9.82 -1.29
CA ARG A 11 -4.32 9.67 0.18
C ARG A 11 -4.89 8.30 0.55
N VAL A 12 -5.97 7.88 -0.12
CA VAL A 12 -6.56 6.55 0.07
C VAL A 12 -5.53 5.45 -0.20
N LEU A 13 -4.73 5.56 -1.26
CA LEU A 13 -3.71 4.57 -1.59
C LEU A 13 -2.58 4.52 -0.56
N ILE A 14 -2.17 5.67 -0.01
CA ILE A 14 -1.20 5.72 1.10
C ILE A 14 -1.78 5.02 2.33
N ASP A 15 -3.01 5.31 2.70
CA ASP A 15 -3.66 4.71 3.87
C ASP A 15 -3.81 3.19 3.72
N CYS A 16 -4.21 2.71 2.55
CA CYS A 16 -4.31 1.27 2.27
C CYS A 16 -2.95 0.56 2.39
N LYS A 17 -1.87 1.14 1.86
CA LYS A 17 -0.52 0.56 1.98
C LYS A 17 -0.06 0.49 3.43
N ASN A 18 -0.26 1.56 4.20
CA ASN A 18 0.08 1.60 5.63
C ASN A 18 -0.69 0.53 6.44
N GLN A 19 -1.96 0.29 6.10
CA GLN A 19 -2.75 -0.77 6.71
C GLN A 19 -2.22 -2.16 6.37
N ILE A 20 -1.83 -2.42 5.12
CA ILE A 20 -1.22 -3.70 4.74
C ILE A 20 0.10 -3.92 5.48
N GLU A 21 0.95 -2.90 5.60
CA GLU A 21 2.20 -2.99 6.37
C GLU A 21 1.93 -3.35 7.84
N SER A 22 0.91 -2.75 8.44
CA SER A 22 0.46 -3.09 9.81
C SER A 22 -0.04 -4.53 9.93
N MET A 23 -0.80 -5.01 8.93
CA MET A 23 -1.27 -6.40 8.89
C MET A 23 -0.11 -7.39 8.73
N LEU A 24 0.88 -7.08 7.90
CA LEU A 24 2.07 -7.92 7.71
C LEU A 24 2.86 -8.09 9.01
N LEU A 25 3.02 -7.01 9.79
CA LEU A 25 3.65 -7.05 11.11
C LEU A 25 2.84 -7.87 12.12
N ALA A 26 1.51 -7.77 12.09
CA ALA A 26 0.64 -8.55 12.97
C ALA A 26 0.71 -10.06 12.64
N LEU A 27 0.72 -10.41 11.35
CA LEU A 27 0.74 -11.81 10.87
C LEU A 27 2.08 -12.52 11.08
N GLU A 28 3.19 -11.78 11.23
CA GLU A 28 4.50 -12.35 11.51
C GLU A 28 4.52 -13.17 12.82
N ARG A 29 3.62 -12.86 13.76
CA ARG A 29 3.50 -13.56 15.06
C ARG A 29 2.61 -14.80 15.00
N ILE A 30 2.03 -15.13 13.84
CA ILE A 30 1.08 -16.23 13.67
C ILE A 30 1.75 -17.33 12.84
N GLU A 31 1.86 -18.54 13.41
CA GLU A 31 2.34 -19.71 12.67
C GLU A 31 1.44 -20.02 11.46
N ASN A 32 2.03 -20.54 10.39
CA ASN A 32 1.33 -20.87 9.14
C ASN A 32 0.65 -19.68 8.42
N SER A 33 1.04 -18.43 8.72
CA SER A 33 0.50 -17.23 8.06
C SER A 33 1.21 -16.85 6.75
N GLN A 34 2.28 -17.57 6.37
CA GLN A 34 3.17 -17.19 5.27
C GLN A 34 2.44 -16.92 3.95
N HIS A 35 1.51 -17.81 3.58
CA HIS A 35 0.75 -17.64 2.34
C HIS A 35 -0.08 -16.34 2.32
N ILE A 36 -0.66 -15.97 3.46
CA ILE A 36 -1.44 -14.72 3.61
C ILE A 36 -0.51 -13.52 3.49
N ARG A 37 0.69 -13.59 4.11
CA ARG A 37 1.70 -12.52 4.01
C ARG A 37 2.15 -12.32 2.56
N ASP A 38 2.40 -13.39 1.83
CA ASP A 38 2.79 -13.32 0.41
C ASP A 38 1.70 -12.65 -0.45
N GLN A 39 0.44 -13.00 -0.21
CA GLN A 39 -0.71 -12.36 -0.88
C GLN A 39 -0.80 -10.87 -0.54
N LEU A 40 -0.62 -10.48 0.73
CA LEU A 40 -0.64 -9.09 1.14
C LEU A 40 0.50 -8.27 0.53
N VAL A 41 1.70 -8.84 0.42
CA VAL A 41 2.83 -8.22 -0.29
C VAL A 41 2.50 -8.00 -1.77
N ALA A 42 1.87 -8.98 -2.42
CA ALA A 42 1.44 -8.83 -3.81
C ALA A 42 0.42 -7.69 -3.98
N VAL A 43 -0.56 -7.57 -3.08
CA VAL A 43 -1.53 -6.47 -3.08
C VAL A 43 -0.85 -5.12 -2.81
N HIS A 44 0.06 -5.04 -1.85
CA HIS A 44 0.83 -3.81 -1.57
C HIS A 44 1.57 -3.31 -2.82
N ASN A 45 2.26 -4.22 -3.52
CA ASN A 45 2.96 -3.89 -4.76
C ASN A 45 2.02 -3.41 -5.88
N GLN A 46 0.82 -3.99 -5.98
CA GLN A 46 -0.22 -3.54 -6.92
C GLN A 46 -0.72 -2.12 -6.58
N LEU A 47 -0.92 -1.82 -5.29
CA LEU A 47 -1.30 -0.49 -4.81
C LEU A 47 -0.20 0.54 -5.06
N GLU A 48 1.08 0.17 -4.89
CA GLU A 48 2.20 1.06 -5.23
C GLU A 48 2.24 1.36 -6.73
N GLY A 49 2.01 0.34 -7.58
CA GLY A 49 1.85 0.53 -9.02
C GLY A 49 0.72 1.50 -9.37
N LEU A 50 -0.45 1.33 -8.77
CA LEU A 50 -1.60 2.21 -8.96
C LEU A 50 -1.32 3.65 -8.46
N HIS A 51 -0.68 3.78 -7.31
CA HIS A 51 -0.30 5.07 -6.75
C HIS A 51 0.71 5.81 -7.63
N ALA A 52 1.67 5.09 -8.22
CA ALA A 52 2.61 5.66 -9.18
C ALA A 52 1.93 6.20 -10.44
N LEU A 53 0.80 5.62 -10.88
CA LEU A 53 0.00 6.15 -11.98
C LEU A 53 -0.67 7.46 -11.59
N HIS A 54 -1.34 7.51 -10.44
CA HIS A 54 -2.02 8.73 -9.96
C HIS A 54 -1.07 9.88 -9.66
N ARG A 55 0.16 9.59 -9.21
CA ARG A 55 1.20 10.62 -8.99
C ARG A 55 1.68 11.29 -10.28
N LYS A 56 1.55 10.61 -11.42
CA LYS A 56 2.03 11.10 -12.74
C LYS A 56 0.98 11.87 -13.53
N VAL A 57 -0.30 11.77 -13.15
CA VAL A 57 -1.38 12.50 -13.83
C VAL A 57 -1.42 13.91 -13.24
N PRO A 58 -1.07 14.97 -13.98
CA PRO A 58 -1.31 16.34 -13.55
C PRO A 58 -2.81 16.55 -13.38
N ALA A 59 -3.20 17.21 -12.28
CA ALA A 59 -4.58 17.53 -11.96
C ALA A 59 -5.24 18.42 -13.02
#